data_AF-A0A6I6MLE4-F1
#
_entry.id   AF-A0A6I6MLE4-F1
#
_cell.length_a   1.000
_cell.length_b   1.000
_cell.length_c   1.000
_cell.angle_alpha   90.00
_cell.angle_beta   90.00
_cell.angle_gamma   90.00
#
_symmetry.space_group_name_H-M   'P 1'
#
loop_
_entity.id
_entity.type
_entity.pdbx_description
1 polymer ?
#
loop_
_entity_poly.entity_id
_entity_poly.type
_entity_poly.pdbx_seq_one_letter_code
_entity_poly.pdbx_strand_id
1 'polypeptide(L)'
;MSSSRKITLAALFMSALLVTPVQAQTGPSISALTLCAGAISAHRNIDVLTYPQGASGDWADVLGRILAQLNTMEGVEGMTGRYAASAARSYWNEQPRAARETAANDCRTRFGSN
;
A
#
# COMPACT_ATOMS: atom_id res chain seq x y z
N MET A 1 32.90 40.61 -51.58
CA MET A 1 32.40 39.42 -52.31
C MET A 1 33.27 38.23 -51.97
N SER A 2 32.74 37.25 -51.23
CA SER A 2 33.11 35.82 -51.22
C SER A 2 32.16 35.14 -50.22
N SER A 3 30.98 34.70 -50.66
CA SER A 3 30.67 33.42 -51.32
C SER A 3 30.77 32.20 -50.40
N SER A 4 29.59 31.59 -50.23
CA SER A 4 29.18 30.52 -49.33
C SER A 4 29.92 29.19 -49.48
N ARG A 5 30.04 28.45 -48.37
CA ARG A 5 30.08 26.98 -48.40
C ARG A 5 28.98 26.41 -47.49
N LYS A 6 28.00 25.78 -48.12
CA LYS A 6 26.99 24.91 -47.51
C LYS A 6 27.57 23.50 -47.41
N ILE A 7 27.55 22.86 -46.25
CA ILE A 7 27.57 21.39 -46.10
C ILE A 7 26.76 21.05 -44.83
N THR A 8 25.46 20.75 -44.95
CA THR A 8 24.83 19.41 -45.06
C THR A 8 24.63 18.73 -43.70
N LEU A 9 23.35 18.41 -43.46
CA LEU A 9 22.76 17.80 -42.28
C LEU A 9 23.46 16.51 -41.82
N ALA A 10 23.57 16.34 -40.51
CA ALA A 10 23.54 15.03 -39.86
C ALA A 10 22.42 15.06 -38.82
N ALA A 11 21.26 14.51 -39.19
CA ALA A 11 20.15 14.27 -38.30
C ALA A 11 20.56 13.20 -37.28
N LEU A 12 20.91 13.64 -36.08
CA LEU A 12 21.03 12.76 -34.93
C LEU A 12 19.61 12.36 -34.52
N PHE A 13 19.26 11.11 -34.80
CA PHE A 13 18.12 10.41 -34.24
C PHE A 13 18.21 10.46 -32.72
N MET A 14 17.49 11.42 -32.13
CA MET A 14 17.31 11.53 -30.69
C MET A 14 16.40 10.37 -30.30
N SER A 15 16.98 9.36 -29.63
CA SER A 15 16.25 8.23 -29.07
C SER A 15 15.17 8.78 -28.16
N ALA A 16 13.92 8.72 -28.64
CA ALA A 16 12.76 8.94 -27.80
C ALA A 16 12.82 7.87 -26.69
N LEU A 17 13.26 8.28 -25.50
CA LEU A 17 12.99 7.55 -24.28
C LEU A 17 11.47 7.49 -24.21
N LEU A 18 10.92 6.36 -24.63
CA LEU A 18 9.53 6.00 -24.40
C LEU A 18 9.38 5.95 -22.89
N VAL A 19 9.01 7.09 -22.31
CA VAL A 19 8.40 7.18 -20.98
C VAL A 19 7.11 6.40 -21.10
N THR A 20 7.19 5.08 -20.89
CA THR A 20 6.00 4.32 -20.57
C THR A 20 5.45 4.96 -19.30
N PRO A 21 4.20 5.44 -19.28
CA PRO A 21 3.61 5.89 -18.04
C PRO A 21 3.73 4.72 -17.07
N VAL A 22 4.44 4.92 -15.95
CA VAL A 22 4.33 3.99 -14.83
C VAL A 22 2.83 3.97 -14.54
N GLN A 23 2.19 2.84 -14.82
CA GLN A 23 0.79 2.68 -14.47
C GLN A 23 0.79 2.79 -12.95
N ALA A 24 0.36 3.96 -12.43
CA ALA A 24 0.18 4.15 -11.01
C ALA A 24 -0.66 2.98 -10.53
N GLN A 25 -0.07 2.10 -9.72
CA GLN A 25 -0.71 0.87 -9.28
C GLN A 25 -2.09 1.23 -8.73
N THR A 26 -3.13 0.81 -9.45
CA THR A 26 -4.51 1.19 -9.15
C THR A 26 -4.96 0.40 -7.93
N GLY A 27 -4.69 0.93 -6.75
CA GLY A 27 -5.01 0.28 -5.48
C GLY A 27 -4.32 0.90 -4.28
N PRO A 28 -4.70 0.51 -3.06
CA PRO A 28 -3.99 0.93 -1.87
C PRO A 28 -2.58 0.33 -1.84
N SER A 29 -1.62 1.11 -1.34
CA SER A 29 -0.25 0.64 -1.18
C SER A 29 -0.13 -0.40 -0.06
N ILE A 30 0.88 -1.28 -0.17
CA ILE A 30 1.25 -2.24 0.89
C ILE A 30 1.38 -1.54 2.24
N SER A 31 2.07 -0.39 2.27
CA SER A 31 2.27 0.40 3.49
C SER A 31 0.96 0.90 4.10
N ALA A 32 0.01 1.37 3.27
CA ALA A 32 -1.29 1.83 3.75
C ALA A 32 -2.11 0.68 4.37
N LEU A 33 -2.15 -0.47 3.70
CA LEU A 33 -2.85 -1.67 4.20
C LEU A 33 -2.20 -2.19 5.48
N THR A 34 -0.86 -2.27 5.51
CA THR A 34 -0.08 -2.72 6.65
C THR A 34 -0.30 -1.84 7.88
N LEU A 35 -0.23 -0.51 7.72
CA LEU A 35 -0.48 0.43 8.79
C LEU A 35 -1.92 0.35 9.31
N CYS A 36 -2.89 0.15 8.41
CA CYS A 36 -4.28 0.00 8.80
C CYS A 36 -4.57 -1.30 9.54
N ALA A 37 -4.04 -2.43 9.06
CA ALA A 37 -4.14 -3.70 9.78
C ALA A 37 -3.50 -3.59 11.17
N GLY A 38 -2.32 -2.96 11.27
CA GLY A 38 -1.66 -2.71 12.55
C GLY A 38 -2.49 -1.85 13.50
N ALA A 39 -3.09 -0.76 13.01
CA ALA A 39 -3.93 0.14 13.81
C ALA A 39 -5.16 -0.58 14.38
N ILE A 40 -5.89 -1.32 13.54
CA ILE A 40 -7.07 -2.10 13.94
C ILE A 40 -6.67 -3.15 14.99
N SER A 41 -5.55 -3.84 14.75
CA SER A 41 -5.03 -4.88 15.63
C SER A 41 -4.65 -4.35 17.00
N ALA A 42 -4.01 -3.17 17.05
CA ALA A 42 -3.64 -2.53 18.30
C ALA A 42 -4.87 -1.98 19.04
N HIS A 43 -5.81 -1.35 18.32
CA HIS A 43 -7.05 -0.81 18.91
C HIS A 43 -7.94 -1.91 19.51
N ARG A 44 -8.08 -3.05 18.81
CA ARG A 44 -8.99 -4.14 19.21
C ARG A 44 -8.32 -5.31 19.89
N ASN A 45 -7.02 -5.21 20.16
CA ASN A 45 -6.20 -6.28 20.71
C ASN A 45 -6.32 -7.60 19.93
N ILE A 46 -6.26 -7.52 18.61
CA ILE A 46 -6.32 -8.66 17.69
C ILE A 46 -4.90 -9.03 17.28
N ASP A 47 -4.61 -10.32 17.18
CA ASP A 47 -3.39 -10.82 16.56
C ASP A 47 -3.64 -11.24 15.11
N VAL A 48 -3.04 -10.51 14.16
CA VAL A 48 -3.17 -10.76 12.72
C VAL A 48 -2.46 -12.02 12.23
N LEU A 49 -1.50 -12.54 13.00
CA LEU A 49 -0.82 -13.78 12.64
C LEU A 49 -1.76 -14.98 12.83
N THR A 50 -2.63 -14.93 13.83
CA THR A 50 -3.58 -15.98 14.17
C THR A 50 -5.02 -15.66 13.77
N TYR A 51 -5.28 -14.46 13.23
CA TYR A 51 -6.62 -14.04 12.82
C TYR A 51 -7.17 -14.93 11.69
N PRO A 52 -8.26 -15.69 11.93
CA PRO A 52 -8.77 -16.67 10.99
C PRO A 52 -9.47 -15.99 9.80
N GLN A 53 -9.46 -16.66 8.65
CA GLN A 53 -10.34 -16.29 7.55
C GLN A 53 -11.80 -16.52 7.95
N GLY A 54 -12.70 -15.59 7.61
CA GLY A 54 -14.12 -15.69 7.96
C GLY A 54 -14.44 -15.44 9.44
N ALA A 55 -13.56 -14.77 10.17
CA ALA A 55 -13.85 -14.29 11.52
C ALA A 55 -15.14 -13.45 11.55
N SER A 56 -15.75 -13.32 12.73
CA SER A 56 -16.96 -12.51 12.95
C SER A 56 -16.69 -11.33 13.89
N GLY A 57 -17.52 -10.28 13.81
CA GLY A 57 -17.49 -9.11 14.70
C GLY A 57 -17.24 -7.79 13.97
N ASP A 58 -17.25 -6.66 14.70
CA ASP A 58 -17.29 -5.29 14.14
C ASP A 58 -16.15 -4.89 13.19
N TRP A 59 -15.08 -5.68 13.14
CA TRP A 59 -13.89 -5.43 12.33
C TRP A 59 -13.57 -6.56 11.37
N ALA A 60 -14.37 -7.63 11.37
CA ALA A 60 -14.08 -8.81 10.58
C ALA A 60 -14.02 -8.52 9.08
N ASP A 61 -15.00 -7.77 8.58
CA ASP A 61 -15.06 -7.43 7.16
C ASP A 61 -13.89 -6.53 6.75
N VAL A 62 -13.59 -5.51 7.55
CA VAL A 62 -12.52 -4.55 7.25
C VAL A 62 -11.14 -5.21 7.35
N LEU A 63 -10.84 -5.85 8.49
CA LEU A 63 -9.54 -6.48 8.73
C LEU A 63 -9.34 -7.68 7.79
N GLY A 64 -10.37 -8.50 7.61
CA GLY A 64 -10.35 -9.63 6.68
C GLY A 64 -10.03 -9.20 5.25
N ARG A 65 -10.66 -8.13 4.74
CA ARG A 65 -10.36 -7.59 3.40
C ARG A 65 -8.95 -7.04 3.28
N ILE A 66 -8.47 -6.27 4.26
CA ILE A 66 -7.10 -5.74 4.26
C ILE A 66 -6.08 -6.89 4.22
N LEU A 67 -6.26 -7.90 5.06
CA LEU A 67 -5.38 -9.06 5.11
C LEU A 67 -5.46 -9.91 3.83
N ALA A 68 -6.64 -10.05 3.23
CA ALA A 68 -6.82 -10.75 1.96
C ALA A 68 -6.11 -10.04 0.81
N GLN A 69 -6.17 -8.69 0.75
CA GLN A 69 -5.43 -7.92 -0.24
C GLN A 69 -3.92 -8.08 -0.06
N LEU A 70 -3.40 -7.86 1.16
CA LEU A 70 -1.97 -8.05 1.48
C LEU A 70 -1.47 -9.44 1.06
N ASN A 71 -2.27 -10.48 1.29
CA ASN A 71 -1.92 -11.85 0.94
C ASN A 71 -1.70 -12.08 -0.57
N THR A 72 -2.17 -11.18 -1.43
CA THR A 72 -2.08 -11.26 -2.90
C THR A 72 -1.16 -10.23 -3.54
N MET A 73 -0.60 -9.29 -2.76
CA MET A 73 0.24 -8.22 -3.29
C MET A 73 1.69 -8.66 -3.45
N GLU A 74 2.28 -8.35 -4.60
CA GLU A 74 3.69 -8.64 -4.91
C GLU A 74 4.63 -8.08 -3.82
N GLY A 75 5.52 -8.93 -3.30
CA GLY A 75 6.52 -8.59 -2.29
C GLY A 75 6.05 -8.74 -0.84
N VAL A 76 4.77 -9.01 -0.59
CA VAL A 76 4.22 -9.29 0.75
C VAL A 76 3.19 -10.42 0.77
N GLU A 77 3.24 -11.30 -0.23
CA GLU A 77 2.31 -12.40 -0.40
C GLU A 77 2.29 -13.35 0.80
N GLY A 78 1.17 -14.05 0.97
CA GLY A 78 1.04 -15.05 2.03
C GLY A 78 1.12 -14.42 3.43
N MET A 79 2.02 -14.98 4.25
CA MET A 79 2.21 -14.53 5.63
C MET A 79 3.03 -13.24 5.76
N THR A 80 3.77 -12.82 4.73
CA THR A 80 4.68 -11.67 4.81
C THR A 80 3.92 -10.39 5.15
N GLY A 81 2.77 -10.13 4.50
CA GLY A 81 1.91 -9.00 4.81
C GLY A 81 1.33 -9.05 6.23
N ARG A 82 1.08 -10.25 6.77
CA ARG A 82 0.64 -10.42 8.17
C ARG A 82 1.76 -10.11 9.16
N TYR A 83 3.00 -10.50 8.88
CA TYR A 83 4.15 -10.10 9.69
C TYR A 83 4.36 -8.59 9.66
N ALA A 84 4.24 -7.96 8.49
CA ALA A 84 4.32 -6.51 8.38
C ALA A 84 3.21 -5.82 9.21
N ALA A 85 1.97 -6.32 9.14
CA ALA A 85 0.85 -5.81 9.93
C ALA A 85 1.06 -6.01 11.43
N SER A 86 1.62 -7.15 11.84
CA SER A 86 1.99 -7.42 13.23
C SER A 86 3.09 -6.47 13.73
N ALA A 87 4.08 -6.14 12.89
CA ALA A 87 5.09 -5.15 13.23
C ALA A 87 4.46 -3.75 13.37
N ALA A 88 3.56 -3.37 12.46
CA ALA A 88 2.82 -2.12 12.56
C ALA A 88 1.93 -2.06 13.82
N ARG A 89 1.38 -3.18 14.29
CA ARG A 89 0.66 -3.25 15.57
C ARG A 89 1.56 -2.81 16.74
N SER A 90 2.82 -3.26 16.77
CA SER A 90 3.77 -2.84 17.82
C SER A 90 3.99 -1.34 17.82
N TYR A 91 4.20 -0.73 16.65
CA TYR A 91 4.26 0.74 16.50
C TYR A 91 3.01 1.43 17.05
N TRP A 92 1.82 0.92 16.73
CA TRP A 92 0.57 1.51 17.21
C TRP A 92 0.35 1.33 18.71
N ASN A 93 0.84 0.24 19.32
CA ASN A 93 0.77 0.04 20.77
C ASN A 93 1.56 1.11 21.55
N GLU A 94 2.58 1.70 20.95
CA GLU A 94 3.35 2.81 21.53
C GLU A 94 2.60 4.16 21.45
N GLN A 95 1.58 4.27 20.60
CA GLN A 95 0.81 5.50 20.44
C GLN A 95 -0.21 5.70 21.59
N PRO A 96 -0.76 6.89 21.79
CA PRO A 96 -1.91 7.08 22.68
C PRO A 96 -3.13 6.28 22.22
N ARG A 97 -3.96 5.81 23.17
CA ARG A 97 -5.17 5.03 22.86
C ARG A 97 -6.09 5.75 21.87
N ALA A 98 -6.31 7.05 22.05
CA ALA A 98 -7.15 7.85 21.16
C ALA A 98 -6.60 7.88 19.72
N ALA A 99 -5.28 7.99 19.54
CA ALA A 99 -4.67 8.00 18.22
C ALA A 99 -4.86 6.66 17.48
N ARG A 100 -4.70 5.53 18.19
CA ARG A 100 -4.99 4.20 17.62
C ARG A 100 -6.44 4.06 17.18
N GLU A 101 -7.37 4.51 18.01
CA GLU A 101 -8.80 4.42 17.74
C GLU A 101 -9.19 5.27 16.52
N THR A 102 -8.72 6.52 16.45
CA THR A 102 -8.90 7.39 15.28
C THR A 102 -8.36 6.72 14.02
N ALA A 103 -7.11 6.24 14.05
CA ALA A 103 -6.51 5.58 12.90
C ALA A 103 -7.29 4.33 12.46
N ALA A 104 -7.73 3.49 13.40
CA ALA A 104 -8.55 2.33 13.09
C ALA A 104 -9.89 2.73 12.44
N ASN A 105 -10.54 3.77 12.95
CA ASN A 105 -11.80 4.29 12.39
C ASN A 105 -11.60 4.91 10.99
N ASP A 106 -10.48 5.59 10.75
CA ASP A 106 -10.12 6.09 9.42
C ASP A 106 -9.93 4.94 8.43
N CYS A 107 -9.28 3.86 8.87
CA CYS A 107 -9.13 2.64 8.07
C CYS A 107 -10.47 1.98 7.76
N ARG A 108 -11.40 1.96 8.73
CA ARG A 108 -12.79 1.54 8.47
C ARG A 108 -13.47 2.44 7.44
N THR A 109 -13.25 3.75 7.46
CA THR A 109 -13.83 4.64 6.44
C THR A 109 -13.23 4.37 5.05
N ARG A 110 -11.91 4.17 4.95
CA ARG A 110 -11.22 3.92 3.66
C ARG A 110 -11.46 2.54 3.08
N PHE A 111 -11.55 1.51 3.91
CA PHE A 111 -11.55 0.10 3.50
C PHE A 111 -12.81 -0.66 3.97
N GLY A 112 -13.77 0.05 4.56
CA GLY A 112 -15.05 -0.48 5.03
C GLY A 112 -16.13 -0.53 3.95
N SER A 113 -16.07 0.40 3.00
CA SER A 113 -17.03 0.50 1.89
C SER A 113 -16.60 -0.39 0.72
N ASN A 114 -17.58 -1.06 0.08
CA ASN A 114 -17.38 -1.82 -1.16
C ASN A 114 -17.29 -0.90 -2.38
#